data_AF-A0A1Z9QK05-F1
#
_entry.id   AF-A0A1Z9QK05-F1
#
_cell.length_a   1.000
_cell.length_b   1.000
_cell.length_c   1.000
_cell.angle_alpha   90.00
_cell.angle_beta   90.00
_cell.angle_gamma   90.00
#
_symmetry.space_group_name_H-M   'P 1'
#
loop_
_entity.id
_entity.type
_entity.pdbx_description
1 polymer ?
#
loop_
_entity_poly.entity_id
_entity_poly.type
_entity_poly.pdbx_seq_one_letter_code
_entity_poly.pdbx_strand_id
1 'polypeptide(L)'
;MHQSHPELMEAYESFGKAAKDAGPLSAREIALVKLAVSLGAGLEGASHSHSRKALEAGCQPEDLTHVAILTAPTLGFPSMMRSKSWVESIVSKKSDR
;
A
#
# COMPACT_ATOMS: atom_id res chain seq x y z
N MET A 1 16.32 10.62 3.73
CA MET A 1 17.19 9.44 3.61
C MET A 1 18.04 9.50 2.35
N HIS A 2 17.47 9.72 1.16
CA HIS A 2 18.25 9.86 -0.09
C HIS A 2 19.41 10.87 -0.04
N GLN A 3 19.26 12.00 0.66
CA GLN A 3 20.34 13.01 0.76
C GLN A 3 21.29 12.75 1.94
N SER A 4 20.76 12.31 3.08
CA SER A 4 21.53 12.20 4.33
C SER A 4 22.23 10.84 4.51
N HIS A 5 21.71 9.78 3.90
CA HIS A 5 22.23 8.39 3.99
C HIS A 5 22.00 7.64 2.66
N PRO A 6 22.67 8.05 1.56
CA PRO A 6 22.40 7.52 0.23
C PRO A 6 22.64 6.01 0.11
N GLU A 7 23.76 5.50 0.63
CA GLU A 7 24.10 4.06 0.56
C GLU A 7 23.08 3.17 1.29
N LEU A 8 22.60 3.62 2.46
CA LEU A 8 21.56 2.91 3.21
C LEU A 8 20.26 2.86 2.41
N MET A 9 19.90 3.97 1.76
CA MET A 9 18.68 4.06 0.97
C MET A 9 18.75 3.17 -0.28
N GLU A 10 19.91 3.14 -0.95
CA GLU A 10 20.17 2.26 -2.10
C GLU A 10 20.08 0.78 -1.71
N ALA A 11 20.67 0.40 -0.58
CA ALA A 11 20.58 -0.97 -0.05
C ALA A 11 19.13 -1.35 0.25
N TYR A 12 18.36 -0.45 0.87
CA TYR A 12 16.94 -0.67 1.17
C TYR A 12 16.09 -0.82 -0.11
N GLU A 13 16.31 0.01 -1.12
CA GLU A 13 15.61 -0.08 -2.41
C GLU A 13 15.95 -1.37 -3.15
N SER A 14 17.22 -1.76 -3.14
CA SER A 14 17.69 -3.02 -3.73
C SER A 14 17.06 -4.23 -3.04
N PHE A 15 17.00 -4.24 -1.70
CA PHE A 15 16.27 -5.27 -0.95
C PHE A 15 14.77 -5.29 -1.32
N GLY A 16 14.14 -4.11 -1.39
CA GLY A 16 12.74 -3.98 -1.78
C GLY A 16 12.44 -4.52 -3.19
N LYS A 17 13.37 -4.35 -4.13
CA LYS A 17 13.31 -4.92 -5.48
C LYS A 17 13.51 -6.43 -5.46
N ALA A 18 14.54 -6.93 -4.80
CA ALA A 18 14.79 -8.36 -4.69
C ALA A 18 13.58 -9.10 -4.06
N ALA A 19 13.00 -8.55 -3.01
CA ALA A 19 11.80 -9.09 -2.38
C ALA A 19 10.56 -9.07 -3.30
N LYS A 20 10.43 -8.06 -4.17
CA LYS A 20 9.37 -7.99 -5.19
C LYS A 20 9.54 -9.10 -6.24
N ASP A 21 10.78 -9.36 -6.65
CA ASP A 21 11.10 -10.25 -7.77
C ASP A 21 11.26 -11.74 -7.32
N ALA A 22 11.18 -12.02 -6.01
CA ALA A 22 11.42 -13.33 -5.42
C ALA A 22 10.24 -14.34 -5.55
N GLY A 23 9.17 -14.01 -6.26
CA GLY A 23 7.98 -14.86 -6.32
C GLY A 23 7.10 -14.63 -7.55
N PRO A 24 6.04 -15.44 -7.72
CA PRO A 24 5.25 -15.49 -8.94
C PRO A 24 4.15 -14.42 -9.02
N LEU A 25 3.98 -13.61 -7.97
CA LEU A 25 2.89 -12.63 -7.91
C LEU A 25 3.08 -11.54 -8.96
N SER A 26 1.99 -11.20 -9.64
CA SER A 26 1.90 -10.08 -10.56
C SER A 26 2.11 -8.74 -9.84
N ALA A 27 2.42 -7.69 -10.61
CA ALA A 27 2.57 -6.34 -10.05
C ALA A 27 1.33 -5.85 -9.28
N ARG A 28 0.12 -6.20 -9.77
CA ARG A 28 -1.16 -5.93 -9.10
C ARG A 28 -1.23 -6.64 -7.75
N GLU A 29 -0.99 -7.96 -7.73
CA GLU A 29 -1.05 -8.76 -6.50
C GLU A 29 -0.04 -8.26 -5.45
N ILE A 30 1.20 -7.99 -5.86
CA ILE A 30 2.22 -7.44 -4.96
C ILE A 30 1.77 -6.11 -4.35
N ALA A 31 1.19 -5.22 -5.15
CA ALA A 31 0.76 -3.92 -4.65
C ALA A 31 -0.41 -4.03 -3.66
N LEU A 32 -1.41 -4.87 -3.96
CA LEU A 32 -2.54 -5.13 -3.06
C LEU A 32 -2.10 -5.81 -1.76
N VAL A 33 -1.18 -6.78 -1.83
CA VAL A 33 -0.62 -7.44 -0.64
C VAL A 33 0.14 -6.43 0.23
N LYS A 34 1.00 -5.59 -0.35
CA LYS A 34 1.74 -4.58 0.42
C LYS A 34 0.83 -3.52 1.03
N LEU A 35 -0.26 -3.15 0.34
CA LEU A 35 -1.30 -2.30 0.91
C LEU A 35 -1.97 -3.00 2.10
N ALA A 36 -2.45 -4.23 1.93
CA ALA A 36 -3.08 -5.01 3.01
C ALA A 36 -2.18 -5.14 4.25
N VAL A 37 -0.88 -5.41 4.05
CA VAL A 37 0.12 -5.47 5.15
C VAL A 37 0.25 -4.11 5.86
N SER A 38 0.27 -3.00 5.11
CA SER A 38 0.37 -1.66 5.69
C SER A 38 -0.86 -1.28 6.52
N LEU A 39 -2.05 -1.60 6.01
CA LEU A 39 -3.32 -1.41 6.71
C LEU A 39 -3.38 -2.27 7.97
N GLY A 40 -3.00 -3.55 7.85
CA GLY A 40 -2.95 -4.50 8.96
C GLY A 40 -1.97 -4.10 10.07
N ALA A 41 -0.82 -3.55 9.69
CA ALA A 41 0.18 -3.04 10.64
C ALA A 41 -0.21 -1.70 11.26
N GLY A 42 -1.32 -1.06 10.83
CA GLY A 42 -1.74 0.24 11.34
C GLY A 42 -0.78 1.39 10.97
N LEU A 43 -0.10 1.28 9.83
CA LEU A 43 0.91 2.25 9.40
C LEU A 43 0.32 3.24 8.38
N GLU A 44 -0.12 4.41 8.82
CA GLU A 44 -0.77 5.41 7.96
C GLU A 44 0.11 5.84 6.77
N GLY A 45 1.35 6.26 7.04
CA GLY A 45 2.28 6.71 5.99
C GLY A 45 2.58 5.63 4.97
N ALA A 46 2.74 4.38 5.42
CA ALA A 46 2.93 3.23 4.55
C ALA A 46 1.67 2.93 3.73
N SER A 47 0.48 3.00 4.35
CA SER A 47 -0.81 2.81 3.69
C SER A 47 -1.01 3.83 2.57
N HIS A 48 -0.72 5.12 2.82
CA HIS A 48 -0.77 6.15 1.80
C HIS A 48 0.22 5.90 0.64
N SER A 49 1.44 5.49 0.96
CA SER A 49 2.47 5.16 -0.03
C SER A 49 2.06 3.97 -0.88
N HIS A 50 1.56 2.90 -0.26
CA HIS A 50 1.15 1.68 -0.96
C HIS A 50 -0.18 1.83 -1.72
N SER A 51 -1.09 2.72 -1.29
CA SER A 51 -2.25 3.10 -2.09
C SER A 51 -1.83 3.76 -3.41
N ARG A 52 -0.90 4.73 -3.39
CA ARG A 52 -0.39 5.35 -4.64
C ARG A 52 0.29 4.33 -5.55
N LYS A 53 1.16 3.48 -4.98
CA LYS A 53 1.85 2.42 -5.73
C LYS A 53 0.89 1.38 -6.32
N ALA A 54 -0.23 1.08 -5.65
CA ALA A 54 -1.25 0.20 -6.20
C ALA A 54 -1.95 0.81 -7.40
N LEU A 55 -2.26 2.11 -7.36
CA LEU A 55 -2.82 2.84 -8.50
C LEU A 55 -1.82 2.92 -9.66
N GLU A 56 -0.52 3.13 -9.38
CA GLU A 56 0.56 3.09 -10.39
C GLU A 56 0.72 1.69 -11.00
N ALA A 57 0.42 0.63 -10.25
CA ALA A 57 0.41 -0.75 -10.72
C ALA A 57 -0.87 -1.13 -11.49
N GLY A 58 -1.76 -0.17 -11.79
CA GLY A 58 -2.98 -0.38 -12.57
C GLY A 58 -4.20 -0.82 -11.78
N CYS A 59 -4.12 -0.87 -10.44
CA CYS A 59 -5.31 -1.12 -9.62
C CYS A 59 -6.28 0.06 -9.73
N GLN A 60 -7.58 -0.23 -9.63
CA GLN A 60 -8.62 0.80 -9.60
C GLN A 60 -8.91 1.25 -8.16
N PRO A 61 -9.43 2.47 -7.93
CA PRO A 61 -9.85 2.94 -6.61
C PRO A 61 -10.72 1.95 -5.82
N GLU A 62 -11.59 1.24 -6.53
CA GLU A 62 -12.51 0.24 -5.98
C GLU A 62 -11.75 -0.99 -5.46
N ASP A 63 -10.65 -1.39 -6.13
CA ASP A 63 -9.78 -2.48 -5.64
C ASP A 63 -9.23 -2.15 -4.25
N LEU A 64 -8.71 -0.93 -4.08
CA LEU A 64 -8.10 -0.49 -2.82
C LEU A 64 -9.14 -0.36 -1.70
N THR A 65 -10.31 0.19 -2.03
CA THR A 65 -11.43 0.31 -1.09
C THR A 65 -11.88 -1.07 -0.63
N HIS A 66 -11.94 -2.03 -1.55
CA HIS A 66 -12.26 -3.41 -1.23
C HIS A 66 -11.19 -4.06 -0.32
N VAL A 67 -9.89 -3.84 -0.58
CA VAL A 67 -8.82 -4.31 0.33
C VAL A 67 -9.00 -3.77 1.75
N ALA A 68 -9.38 -2.50 1.92
CA ALA A 68 -9.69 -1.97 3.24
C ALA A 68 -10.87 -2.70 3.89
N ILE A 69 -11.97 -2.93 3.16
CA ILE A 69 -13.16 -3.66 3.65
C ILE A 69 -12.79 -5.10 4.07
N LEU A 70 -11.93 -5.79 3.31
CA LEU A 70 -11.48 -7.15 3.62
C LEU A 70 -10.71 -7.26 4.94
N THR A 71 -10.27 -6.15 5.53
CA THR A 71 -9.67 -6.16 6.87
C THR A 71 -10.69 -6.35 7.99
N ALA A 72 -11.99 -6.09 7.77
CA ALA A 72 -13.03 -6.17 8.80
C ALA A 72 -13.11 -7.53 9.52
N PRO A 73 -13.19 -8.69 8.84
CA PRO A 73 -13.28 -9.99 9.50
C PRO A 73 -12.02 -10.35 10.31
N THR A 74 -10.85 -9.82 9.94
CA THR A 74 -9.57 -10.18 10.56
C THR A 74 -9.14 -9.21 11.66
N LEU A 75 -9.38 -7.91 11.46
CA LEU A 75 -8.88 -6.82 12.33
C LEU A 75 -9.99 -6.10 13.10
N GLY A 76 -11.26 -6.43 12.82
CA GLY A 76 -12.43 -5.79 13.41
C GLY A 76 -12.84 -4.48 12.72
N PHE A 77 -14.10 -4.08 12.98
CA PHE A 77 -14.73 -2.93 12.35
C PHE A 77 -13.98 -1.60 12.54
N PRO A 78 -13.47 -1.24 13.74
CA PRO A 78 -12.73 0.02 13.92
C PRO A 78 -11.44 0.09 13.09
N SER A 79 -10.70 -1.03 13.00
CA SER A 79 -9.48 -1.11 12.20
C SER A 79 -9.77 -1.00 10.71
N MET A 80 -10.87 -1.60 10.25
CA MET A 80 -11.34 -1.43 8.88
C MET A 80 -11.72 0.02 8.58
N MET A 81 -12.47 0.69 9.45
CA MET A 81 -12.87 2.08 9.23
C MET A 81 -11.67 3.01 9.09
N ARG A 82 -10.63 2.82 9.92
CA ARG A 82 -9.35 3.53 9.79
C ARG A 82 -8.63 3.19 8.48
N SER A 83 -8.60 1.92 8.11
CA SER A 83 -7.99 1.48 6.86
C SER A 83 -8.66 2.11 5.65
N LYS A 84 -10.00 2.17 5.67
CA LYS A 84 -10.84 2.77 4.64
C LYS A 84 -10.60 4.27 4.54
N SER A 85 -10.54 5.00 5.66
CA SER A 85 -10.30 6.45 5.61
C SER A 85 -8.94 6.81 5.02
N TRP A 86 -7.88 6.04 5.32
CA TRP A 86 -6.56 6.24 4.72
C TRP A 86 -6.55 5.98 3.22
N VAL A 87 -7.22 4.91 2.75
CA VAL A 87 -7.38 4.64 1.31
C VAL A 87 -8.16 5.77 0.63
N GLU A 88 -9.30 6.17 1.20
CA GLU A 88 -10.17 7.24 0.70
C GLU A 88 -9.42 8.56 0.55
N SER A 89 -8.52 8.88 1.48
CA SER A 89 -7.70 10.10 1.41
C SER A 89 -6.77 10.17 0.18
N ILE A 90 -6.47 9.03 -0.44
CA ILE A 90 -5.62 8.91 -1.64
C ILE A 90 -6.47 8.82 -2.90
N VAL A 91 -7.54 8.02 -2.89
CA VAL A 91 -8.37 7.84 -4.09
C VAL A 91 -9.24 9.06 -4.39
N SER A 92 -9.76 9.75 -3.37
CA SER A 92 -10.54 11.00 -3.56
C SER A 92 -9.71 12.12 -4.19
N LYS A 93 -8.44 12.27 -3.77
CA LYS A 93 -7.50 13.26 -4.35
C LYS A 93 -7.17 13.04 -5.82
N LYS A 94 -7.45 11.85 -6.37
CA LYS A 94 -7.24 11.53 -7.79
C LYS A 94 -8.48 11.82 -8.64
N SER A 95 -9.67 11.96 -8.04
CA SER A 95 -10.90 12.32 -8.76
C SER A 95 -10.98 13.81 -9.11
N ASP A 96 -10.20 14.65 -8.41
CA ASP A 96 -10.17 16.11 -8.58
C ASP A 96 -8.98 16.61 -9.45
N ARG A 97 -8.26 15.70 -10.13
CA ARG A 97 -7.18 16.02 -11.07
C ARG A 97 -7.37 15.31 -12.39
#